data_AF-A0A3Q9FQE6-F1
#
_entry.id   AF-A0A3Q9FQE6-F1
#
_cell.length_a   1.000
_cell.length_b   1.000
_cell.length_c   1.000
_cell.angle_alpha   90.00
_cell.angle_beta   90.00
_cell.angle_gamma   90.00
#
_symmetry.space_group_name_H-M   'P 1'
#
loop_
_entity.id
_entity.type
_entity.pdbx_description
1 polymer ?
#
loop_
_entity_poly.entity_id
_entity_poly.type
_entity_poly.pdbx_seq_one_letter_code
_entity_poly.pdbx_strand_id
1 'polypeptide(L)'
;MGKINHLSKYLTAESESKEGVDKLLEYVVSNWTSFQDQEVAPNQETSNDLVLDFLQKVEAKVDKETPKEDLGGEGNQESLIFTSLQKLTDRVNKKYDIVLNPYFKKKSITSDQDRKVEIQDVTNLLILTEVLLMHYDLEEVDEDSKIAIKVFLDGKINQKPFGIKNFLVKTVGKFLVLANNNFIVYGDKELDEKFDKYKKQLLCEVLFLIFNVSWLPKERTYKNTLILNFLQCMNLGDEIDAYGDVMSKVLSYTQKIKNLNPSIVKECTTFHERTLPQYLEWKQLEIKDRTFKQLGYVEDYNILFAKKLGFFTVDTIQSNGNSDIVRAGYPLVEEHFVWENVPMGDKTKKKVIYQ
;
A
#
# COMPACT_ATOMS: atom_id res chain seq x y z
N MET A 1 -13.88 -27.51 -20.63
CA MET A 1 -12.55 -27.53 -21.30
C MET A 1 -12.49 -26.56 -22.49
N GLY A 2 -12.73 -25.27 -22.27
CA GLY A 2 -12.64 -24.28 -23.35
C GLY A 2 -12.47 -22.89 -22.78
N LYS A 3 -11.24 -22.36 -22.87
CA LYS A 3 -10.77 -20.95 -22.75
C LYS A 3 -9.31 -20.82 -22.24
N ILE A 4 -8.69 -21.90 -21.75
CA ILE A 4 -7.25 -21.93 -21.37
C ILE A 4 -6.32 -21.84 -22.61
N ASN A 5 -6.83 -22.14 -23.81
CA ASN A 5 -6.03 -22.31 -25.04
C ASN A 5 -5.34 -21.06 -25.61
N HIS A 6 -5.45 -19.89 -24.98
CA HIS A 6 -4.86 -18.67 -25.51
C HIS A 6 -3.79 -18.03 -24.60
N LEU A 7 -3.78 -18.33 -23.29
CA LEU A 7 -2.72 -17.85 -22.39
C LEU A 7 -1.36 -18.52 -22.69
N SER A 8 -1.37 -19.82 -22.99
CA SER A 8 -0.16 -20.60 -23.31
C SER A 8 0.61 -20.08 -24.53
N LYS A 9 -0.04 -19.31 -25.42
CA LYS A 9 0.61 -18.66 -26.56
C LYS A 9 1.58 -17.54 -26.12
N TYR A 10 1.33 -16.92 -24.97
CA TYR A 10 2.13 -15.84 -24.42
C TYR A 10 3.16 -16.33 -23.38
N LEU A 11 2.98 -17.55 -22.87
CA LEU A 11 3.87 -18.17 -21.88
C LEU A 11 4.88 -19.10 -22.56
N THR A 12 5.55 -18.61 -23.61
CA THR A 12 6.54 -19.37 -24.39
C THR A 12 7.93 -18.80 -24.19
N ALA A 13 8.97 -19.63 -24.39
CA ALA A 13 10.36 -19.19 -24.30
C ALA A 13 10.71 -18.03 -25.26
N GLU A 14 9.98 -17.90 -26.37
CA GLU A 14 10.10 -16.79 -27.35
C GLU A 14 9.49 -15.49 -26.83
N SER A 15 8.55 -15.57 -25.90
CA SER A 15 7.90 -14.43 -25.24
C SER A 15 8.62 -14.02 -23.95
N GLU A 16 9.67 -14.73 -23.53
CA GLU A 16 10.48 -14.41 -22.34
C GLU A 16 11.42 -13.22 -22.60
N SER A 17 10.85 -12.12 -23.08
CA SER A 17 11.48 -10.85 -23.39
C SER A 17 10.57 -9.70 -22.93
N LYS A 18 11.11 -8.48 -22.84
CA LYS A 18 10.32 -7.30 -22.43
C LYS A 18 9.06 -7.11 -23.29
N GLU A 19 9.17 -7.27 -24.59
CA GLU A 19 8.06 -7.12 -25.54
C GLU A 19 7.03 -8.26 -25.44
N GLY A 20 7.45 -9.46 -25.03
CA GLY A 20 6.55 -10.58 -24.75
C GLY A 20 5.78 -10.41 -23.44
N VAL A 21 6.40 -9.81 -22.42
CA VAL A 21 5.73 -9.43 -21.16
C VAL A 21 4.67 -8.37 -21.39
N ASP A 22 4.95 -7.34 -22.20
CA ASP A 22 3.96 -6.30 -22.52
C ASP A 22 2.72 -6.90 -23.21
N LYS A 23 2.94 -7.81 -24.17
CA LYS A 23 1.85 -8.55 -24.85
C LYS A 23 1.08 -9.48 -23.91
N LEU A 24 1.77 -10.13 -22.96
CA LEU A 24 1.14 -10.95 -21.93
C LEU A 24 0.27 -10.09 -21.00
N LEU A 25 0.77 -8.95 -20.54
CA LEU A 25 0.04 -8.03 -19.66
C LEU A 25 -1.20 -7.47 -20.36
N GLU A 26 -1.08 -7.05 -21.61
CA GLU A 26 -2.22 -6.59 -22.42
C GLU A 26 -3.30 -7.67 -22.55
N TYR A 27 -2.88 -8.92 -22.79
CA TYR A 27 -3.78 -10.07 -22.88
C TYR A 27 -4.46 -10.40 -21.54
N VAL A 28 -3.70 -10.44 -20.45
CA VAL A 28 -4.20 -10.72 -19.09
C VAL A 28 -5.21 -9.65 -18.67
N VAL A 29 -4.92 -8.38 -18.93
CA VAL A 29 -5.80 -7.26 -18.63
C VAL A 29 -7.09 -7.33 -19.45
N SER A 30 -7.00 -7.70 -20.72
CA SER A 30 -8.15 -7.77 -21.63
C SER A 30 -9.07 -8.96 -21.37
N ASN A 31 -8.57 -10.01 -20.72
CA ASN A 31 -9.31 -11.24 -20.44
C ASN A 31 -9.54 -11.48 -18.94
N TRP A 32 -9.29 -10.45 -18.11
CA TRP A 32 -9.27 -10.51 -16.65
C TRP A 32 -10.46 -11.27 -16.04
N THR A 33 -11.68 -10.95 -16.44
CA THR A 33 -12.91 -11.58 -15.91
C THR A 33 -12.94 -13.09 -16.15
N SER A 34 -12.42 -13.56 -17.29
CA SER A 34 -12.37 -15.00 -17.62
C SER A 34 -11.32 -15.77 -16.82
N PHE A 35 -10.33 -15.08 -16.23
CA PHE A 35 -9.39 -15.68 -15.29
C PHE A 35 -9.98 -15.80 -13.88
N GLN A 36 -10.97 -14.97 -13.53
CA GLN A 36 -11.60 -14.99 -12.21
C GLN A 36 -12.64 -16.10 -12.05
N ASP A 37 -13.33 -16.46 -13.13
CA ASP A 37 -14.42 -17.46 -13.13
C ASP A 37 -13.93 -18.92 -13.21
N GLN A 38 -12.62 -19.17 -13.10
CA GLN A 38 -12.08 -20.53 -13.13
C GLN A 38 -12.22 -21.18 -11.74
N GLU A 39 -13.10 -22.18 -11.62
CA GLU A 39 -13.06 -23.11 -10.49
C GLU A 39 -11.77 -23.94 -10.57
N VAL A 40 -10.92 -23.82 -9.57
CA VAL A 40 -9.60 -24.48 -9.53
C VAL A 40 -9.68 -25.69 -8.61
N ALA A 41 -9.36 -26.86 -9.15
CA ALA A 41 -9.15 -28.05 -8.32
C ALA A 41 -7.87 -27.88 -7.48
N PRO A 42 -7.81 -28.37 -6.23
CA PRO A 42 -6.76 -28.05 -5.25
C PRO A 42 -5.31 -28.38 -5.65
N ASN A 43 -5.07 -29.06 -6.78
CA ASN A 43 -3.74 -29.44 -7.26
C ASN A 43 -3.43 -28.95 -8.69
N GLN A 44 -4.14 -27.94 -9.21
CA GLN A 44 -3.82 -27.32 -10.51
C GLN A 44 -3.27 -25.91 -10.33
N GLU A 45 -2.15 -25.62 -11.00
CA GLU A 45 -1.64 -24.25 -11.13
C GLU A 45 -2.70 -23.37 -11.78
N THR A 46 -2.95 -22.21 -11.15
CA THR A 46 -3.89 -21.24 -11.68
C THR A 46 -3.27 -20.47 -12.84
N SER A 47 -4.12 -19.83 -13.64
CA SER A 47 -3.65 -18.88 -14.67
C SER A 47 -2.77 -17.77 -14.08
N ASN A 48 -2.96 -17.41 -12.79
CA ASN A 48 -2.10 -16.44 -12.10
C ASN A 48 -0.73 -17.03 -11.73
N ASP A 49 -0.69 -18.29 -11.26
CA ASP A 49 0.56 -18.95 -10.90
C ASP A 49 1.46 -19.12 -12.15
N LEU A 50 0.85 -19.46 -13.29
CA LEU A 50 1.54 -19.57 -14.58
C LEU A 50 2.10 -18.24 -15.08
N VAL A 51 1.39 -17.12 -14.85
CA VAL A 51 1.87 -15.77 -15.20
C VAL A 51 3.02 -15.36 -14.29
N LEU A 52 2.93 -15.65 -12.99
CA LEU A 52 3.98 -15.30 -12.02
C LEU A 52 5.28 -16.10 -12.27
N ASP A 53 5.19 -17.40 -12.54
CA ASP A 53 6.36 -18.23 -12.89
C ASP A 53 7.02 -17.76 -14.20
N PHE A 54 6.22 -17.35 -15.18
CA PHE A 54 6.73 -16.80 -16.43
C PHE A 54 7.46 -15.48 -16.24
N LEU A 55 6.92 -14.55 -15.44
CA LEU A 55 7.58 -13.27 -15.14
C LEU A 55 8.96 -13.48 -14.48
N GLN A 56 9.07 -14.45 -13.57
CA GLN A 56 10.35 -14.83 -12.94
C GLN A 56 11.38 -15.36 -13.95
N LYS A 57 10.93 -16.13 -14.96
CA LYS A 57 11.80 -16.62 -16.04
C LYS A 57 12.30 -15.50 -16.96
N VAL A 58 11.44 -14.52 -17.25
CA VAL A 58 11.83 -13.34 -18.04
C VAL A 58 12.86 -12.51 -17.30
N GLU A 59 12.66 -12.24 -16.01
CA GLU A 59 13.59 -11.51 -15.14
C GLU A 59 14.99 -12.15 -15.18
N ALA A 60 15.05 -13.48 -15.01
CA ALA A 60 16.30 -14.23 -15.04
C ALA A 60 17.02 -14.25 -16.42
N LYS A 61 16.29 -14.00 -17.52
CA LYS A 61 16.83 -13.91 -18.88
C LYS A 61 17.29 -12.51 -19.23
N VAL A 62 16.47 -11.51 -18.92
CA VAL A 62 16.78 -10.09 -19.17
C VAL A 62 18.05 -9.67 -18.42
N ASP A 63 18.26 -10.18 -17.20
CA ASP A 63 19.48 -9.97 -16.41
C ASP A 63 20.75 -10.59 -17.03
N LYS A 64 20.61 -11.58 -17.93
CA LYS A 64 21.74 -12.25 -18.60
C LYS A 64 22.07 -11.68 -19.96
N GLU A 65 21.14 -10.96 -20.60
CA GLU A 65 21.23 -10.56 -22.01
C GLU A 65 21.51 -9.06 -22.23
N THR A 66 21.89 -8.27 -21.22
CA THR A 66 22.20 -6.84 -21.42
C THR A 66 23.70 -6.58 -21.70
N PRO A 67 24.15 -6.46 -22.95
CA PRO A 67 25.36 -5.70 -23.27
C PRO A 67 25.04 -4.20 -23.20
N LYS A 68 25.96 -3.44 -22.60
CA LYS A 68 25.92 -1.98 -22.60
C LYS A 68 26.19 -1.49 -24.03
N GLU A 69 25.21 -0.91 -24.72
CA GLU A 69 25.47 -0.06 -25.87
C GLU A 69 24.34 0.94 -26.14
N ASP A 70 24.78 2.17 -26.44
CA ASP A 70 24.04 3.41 -26.73
C ASP A 70 23.02 3.25 -27.87
N LEU A 71 21.73 3.58 -27.64
CA LEU A 71 20.82 4.06 -28.69
C LEU A 71 19.69 4.91 -28.08
N GLY A 72 19.60 6.17 -28.52
CA GLY A 72 18.60 7.14 -28.11
C GLY A 72 17.15 6.77 -28.45
N GLY A 73 16.24 7.17 -27.56
CA GLY A 73 14.80 7.01 -27.69
C GLY A 73 14.07 6.63 -26.38
N GLU A 74 14.57 7.02 -25.21
CA GLU A 74 14.05 6.59 -23.89
C GLU A 74 12.71 7.24 -23.50
N GLY A 75 12.37 8.42 -24.05
CA GLY A 75 11.20 9.19 -23.62
C GLY A 75 9.81 8.57 -23.84
N ASN A 76 9.69 7.47 -24.60
CA ASN A 76 8.39 6.88 -24.93
C ASN A 76 8.00 5.68 -24.03
N GLN A 77 8.95 4.89 -23.52
CA GLN A 77 8.65 3.74 -22.65
C GLN A 77 8.37 4.16 -21.20
N GLU A 78 9.04 5.20 -20.71
CA GLU A 78 8.90 5.67 -19.33
C GLU A 78 7.53 6.32 -19.10
N SER A 79 7.11 7.21 -20.01
CA SER A 79 5.77 7.80 -20.04
C SER A 79 4.65 6.74 -20.03
N LEU A 80 4.87 5.60 -20.70
CA LEU A 80 3.94 4.47 -20.73
C LEU A 80 3.85 3.75 -19.38
N ILE A 81 4.96 3.57 -18.65
CA ILE A 81 4.97 2.96 -17.31
C ILE A 81 4.19 3.83 -16.32
N PHE A 82 4.46 5.14 -16.28
CA PHE A 82 3.70 6.07 -15.42
C PHE A 82 2.21 6.05 -15.73
N THR A 83 1.87 6.09 -17.01
CA THR A 83 0.48 6.05 -17.45
C THR A 83 -0.19 4.73 -17.03
N SER A 84 0.54 3.61 -17.11
CA SER A 84 0.04 2.28 -16.75
C SER A 84 -0.15 2.13 -15.25
N LEU A 85 0.86 2.51 -14.45
CA LEU A 85 0.78 2.53 -12.99
C LEU A 85 -0.33 3.46 -12.50
N GLN A 86 -0.49 4.64 -13.11
CA GLN A 86 -1.58 5.56 -12.81
C GLN A 86 -2.95 4.92 -13.11
N LYS A 87 -3.12 4.32 -14.29
CA LYS A 87 -4.37 3.64 -14.69
C LYS A 87 -4.74 2.49 -13.75
N LEU A 88 -3.77 1.64 -13.40
CA LEU A 88 -3.97 0.53 -12.47
C LEU A 88 -4.35 1.04 -11.08
N THR A 89 -3.61 2.05 -10.60
CA THR A 89 -3.86 2.70 -9.31
C THR A 89 -5.24 3.35 -9.26
N ASP A 90 -5.66 4.05 -10.31
CA ASP A 90 -6.98 4.67 -10.38
C ASP A 90 -8.11 3.64 -10.44
N ARG A 91 -7.90 2.50 -11.11
CA ARG A 91 -8.86 1.40 -11.14
C ARG A 91 -9.07 0.81 -9.74
N VAL A 92 -7.98 0.57 -9.01
CA VAL A 92 -8.04 0.09 -7.62
C VAL A 92 -8.71 1.12 -6.71
N ASN A 93 -8.30 2.39 -6.80
CA ASN A 93 -8.91 3.49 -6.04
C ASN A 93 -10.41 3.61 -6.29
N LYS A 94 -10.87 3.48 -7.54
CA LYS A 94 -12.29 3.52 -7.88
C LYS A 94 -13.09 2.43 -7.18
N LYS A 95 -12.53 1.21 -7.06
CA LYS A 95 -13.17 0.12 -6.30
C LYS A 95 -13.29 0.47 -4.82
N TYR A 96 -12.24 1.04 -4.23
CA TYR A 96 -12.26 1.47 -2.83
C TYR A 96 -13.25 2.62 -2.60
N ASP A 97 -13.31 3.58 -3.52
CA ASP A 97 -14.18 4.76 -3.41
C ASP A 97 -15.68 4.41 -3.42
N ILE A 98 -16.08 3.32 -4.08
CA ILE A 98 -17.46 2.82 -4.05
C ILE A 98 -17.89 2.49 -2.61
N VAL A 99 -16.97 1.98 -1.79
CA VAL A 99 -17.22 1.56 -0.40
C VAL A 99 -16.98 2.71 0.57
N LEU A 100 -15.89 3.45 0.37
CA LEU A 100 -15.42 4.45 1.31
C LEU A 100 -16.18 5.79 1.22
N ASN A 101 -16.66 6.20 0.04
CA ASN A 101 -17.38 7.46 -0.08
C ASN A 101 -18.69 7.49 0.74
N PRO A 102 -19.56 6.46 0.68
CA PRO A 102 -20.70 6.37 1.57
C PRO A 102 -20.30 6.37 3.05
N TYR A 103 -19.22 5.66 3.39
CA TYR A 103 -18.69 5.58 4.74
C TYR A 103 -18.28 6.96 5.30
N PHE A 104 -17.46 7.71 4.57
CA PHE A 104 -17.03 9.05 4.98
C PHE A 104 -18.19 10.05 5.09
N LYS A 105 -19.24 9.89 4.29
CA LYS A 105 -20.45 10.72 4.37
C LYS A 105 -21.25 10.52 5.66
N LYS A 106 -21.14 9.35 6.32
CA LYS A 106 -21.83 9.10 7.60
C LYS A 106 -21.30 9.98 8.74
N LYS A 107 -20.08 10.54 8.61
CA LYS A 107 -19.39 11.34 9.64
C LYS A 107 -19.50 10.73 11.04
N SER A 108 -19.30 9.42 11.14
CA SER A 108 -19.32 8.70 12.39
C SER A 108 -18.10 7.79 12.48
N ILE A 109 -17.25 8.09 13.46
CA ILE A 109 -16.09 7.27 13.87
C ILE A 109 -16.47 5.84 14.30
N THR A 110 -17.77 5.58 14.44
CA THR A 110 -18.34 4.35 14.97
C THR A 110 -19.09 3.53 13.96
N SER A 111 -19.38 4.15 12.82
CA SER A 111 -20.04 3.45 11.74
C SER A 111 -19.15 2.34 11.22
N ASP A 112 -19.78 1.26 10.78
CA ASP A 112 -19.11 0.18 10.06
C ASP A 112 -19.22 0.43 8.55
N GLN A 113 -18.20 -0.07 7.86
CA GLN A 113 -18.27 -0.37 6.44
C GLN A 113 -18.39 -1.90 6.31
N ASP A 114 -19.36 -2.37 5.53
CA ASP A 114 -19.78 -3.78 5.57
C ASP A 114 -18.85 -4.72 4.78
N ARG A 115 -17.89 -4.18 4.02
CA ARG A 115 -17.01 -4.96 3.13
C ARG A 115 -15.75 -5.41 3.87
N LYS A 116 -15.56 -6.72 4.01
CA LYS A 116 -14.28 -7.27 4.48
C LYS A 116 -13.23 -7.22 3.38
N VAL A 117 -11.96 -7.10 3.77
CA VAL A 117 -10.84 -7.19 2.84
C VAL A 117 -10.63 -8.63 2.41
N GLU A 118 -10.61 -8.86 1.11
CA GLU A 118 -10.43 -10.18 0.50
C GLU A 118 -8.98 -10.35 0.01
N ILE A 119 -8.58 -11.59 -0.27
CA ILE A 119 -7.27 -11.91 -0.84
C ILE A 119 -6.98 -11.10 -2.10
N GLN A 120 -8.01 -10.86 -2.93
CA GLN A 120 -7.87 -10.05 -4.14
C GLN A 120 -7.43 -8.62 -3.84
N ASP A 121 -7.90 -8.00 -2.75
CA ASP A 121 -7.48 -6.64 -2.40
C ASP A 121 -5.98 -6.57 -2.09
N VAL A 122 -5.47 -7.58 -1.37
CA VAL A 122 -4.05 -7.69 -1.02
C VAL A 122 -3.22 -8.01 -2.26
N THR A 123 -3.64 -8.97 -3.09
CA THR A 123 -2.94 -9.33 -4.32
C THR A 123 -2.89 -8.16 -5.32
N ASN A 124 -3.97 -7.38 -5.45
CA ASN A 124 -3.96 -6.19 -6.31
C ASN A 124 -2.91 -5.17 -5.86
N LEU A 125 -2.74 -4.98 -4.54
CA LEU A 125 -1.70 -4.09 -4.02
C LEU A 125 -0.30 -4.68 -4.18
N LEU A 126 -0.12 -5.98 -3.95
CA LEU A 126 1.15 -6.67 -4.18
C LEU A 126 1.62 -6.52 -5.62
N ILE A 127 0.74 -6.73 -6.60
CA ILE A 127 1.09 -6.55 -8.02
C ILE A 127 1.51 -5.09 -8.27
N LEU A 128 0.77 -4.12 -7.72
CA LEU A 128 1.12 -2.71 -7.86
C LEU A 128 2.47 -2.37 -7.22
N THR A 129 2.77 -2.91 -6.05
CA THR A 129 4.06 -2.70 -5.38
C THR A 129 5.19 -3.41 -6.10
N GLU A 130 5.01 -4.64 -6.57
CA GLU A 130 6.00 -5.37 -7.35
C GLU A 130 6.33 -4.65 -8.65
N VAL A 131 5.33 -4.20 -9.42
CA VAL A 131 5.56 -3.40 -10.65
C VAL A 131 6.28 -2.10 -10.32
N LEU A 132 5.92 -1.43 -9.23
CA LEU A 132 6.62 -0.23 -8.78
C LEU A 132 8.08 -0.53 -8.40
N LEU A 133 8.35 -1.65 -7.74
CA LEU A 133 9.69 -2.05 -7.31
C LEU A 133 10.57 -2.46 -8.51
N MET A 134 10.00 -3.13 -9.52
CA MET A 134 10.71 -3.48 -10.77
C MET A 134 11.18 -2.24 -11.53
N HIS A 135 10.43 -1.14 -11.44
CA HIS A 135 10.75 0.12 -12.13
C HIS A 135 11.29 1.19 -11.19
N TYR A 136 11.62 0.84 -9.94
CA TYR A 136 11.92 1.82 -8.90
C TYR A 136 13.10 2.74 -9.24
N ASP A 137 14.09 2.19 -9.94
CA ASP A 137 15.35 2.85 -10.27
C ASP A 137 15.33 3.67 -11.57
N LEU A 138 14.15 3.91 -12.16
CA LEU A 138 14.03 4.80 -13.31
C LEU A 138 14.52 6.23 -12.96
N GLU A 139 15.44 6.74 -13.77
CA GLU A 139 16.04 8.06 -13.71
C GLU A 139 15.76 8.79 -15.03
N GLU A 140 15.30 10.04 -14.98
CA GLU A 140 15.12 10.90 -16.15
C GLU A 140 16.23 11.94 -16.17
N VAL A 141 16.93 12.12 -17.29
CA VAL A 141 17.89 13.22 -17.41
C VAL A 141 17.12 14.47 -17.82
N ASP A 142 17.06 15.45 -16.92
CA ASP A 142 16.54 16.77 -17.24
C ASP A 142 17.49 17.43 -18.26
N GLU A 143 17.00 17.62 -19.49
CA GLU A 143 17.79 18.18 -20.60
C GLU A 143 18.29 19.59 -20.32
N ASP A 144 17.56 20.37 -19.51
CA ASP A 144 17.90 21.77 -19.18
C ASP A 144 18.97 21.85 -18.10
N SER A 145 18.91 20.95 -17.10
CA SER A 145 19.83 20.97 -15.96
C SER A 145 20.97 19.95 -16.04
N LYS A 146 20.89 18.98 -16.95
CA LYS A 146 21.75 17.78 -17.05
C LYS A 146 21.80 16.97 -15.75
N ILE A 147 20.76 17.07 -14.92
CA ILE A 147 20.64 16.34 -13.65
C ILE A 147 19.77 15.11 -13.89
N ALA A 148 20.23 13.95 -13.42
CA ALA A 148 19.39 12.76 -13.33
C ALA A 148 18.36 12.94 -12.21
N ILE A 149 17.10 13.13 -12.58
CA ILE A 149 15.94 13.20 -11.69
C ILE A 149 15.48 11.78 -11.37
N LYS A 150 15.33 11.49 -10.08
CA LYS A 150 14.82 10.20 -9.61
C LYS A 150 13.30 10.20 -9.69
N VAL A 151 12.77 9.70 -10.80
CA VAL A 151 11.39 9.98 -11.25
C VAL A 151 10.32 9.55 -10.23
N PHE A 152 10.56 8.48 -9.47
CA PHE A 152 9.61 8.00 -8.46
C PHE A 152 9.80 8.57 -7.05
N LEU A 153 11.02 9.00 -6.70
CA LEU A 153 11.42 9.33 -5.33
C LEU A 153 11.06 10.76 -4.91
N ASP A 154 11.09 11.69 -5.85
CA ASP A 154 10.91 13.13 -5.59
C ASP A 154 9.44 13.58 -5.66
N GLY A 155 8.50 12.64 -5.51
CA GLY A 155 7.10 12.90 -5.67
C GLY A 155 6.42 13.68 -4.53
N LYS A 156 5.38 14.46 -4.84
CA LYS A 156 4.47 15.09 -3.85
C LYS A 156 3.27 14.21 -3.55
N ILE A 157 2.63 14.43 -2.39
CA ILE A 157 1.44 13.69 -1.95
C ILE A 157 0.23 13.82 -2.90
N ASN A 158 0.08 14.97 -3.55
CA ASN A 158 -1.05 15.30 -4.44
C ASN A 158 -0.66 15.38 -5.92
N GLN A 159 0.53 14.91 -6.28
CA GLN A 159 1.04 15.10 -7.65
C GLN A 159 0.24 14.33 -8.70
N LYS A 160 0.27 14.87 -9.92
CA LYS A 160 -0.02 14.18 -11.17
C LYS A 160 1.13 14.50 -12.14
N PRO A 161 1.77 13.52 -12.79
CA PRO A 161 1.45 12.08 -12.89
C PRO A 161 1.80 11.24 -11.63
N PHE A 162 1.65 9.91 -11.71
CA PHE A 162 1.86 8.96 -10.60
C PHE A 162 3.15 9.22 -9.81
N GLY A 163 3.12 8.99 -8.50
CA GLY A 163 4.35 8.79 -7.73
C GLY A 163 4.14 8.13 -6.39
N ILE A 164 5.24 7.69 -5.78
CA ILE A 164 5.21 6.77 -4.64
C ILE A 164 4.44 7.38 -3.47
N LYS A 165 4.67 8.65 -3.12
CA LYS A 165 3.92 9.28 -2.03
C LYS A 165 2.42 9.31 -2.30
N ASN A 166 2.00 9.68 -3.51
CA ASN A 166 0.58 9.67 -3.89
C ASN A 166 0.00 8.25 -3.81
N PHE A 167 0.71 7.25 -4.31
CA PHE A 167 0.32 5.85 -4.20
C PHE A 167 0.17 5.41 -2.72
N LEU A 168 1.14 5.72 -1.87
CA LEU A 168 1.13 5.39 -0.45
C LEU A 168 -0.03 6.06 0.28
N VAL A 169 -0.21 7.37 0.12
CA VAL A 169 -1.23 8.12 0.88
C VAL A 169 -2.64 7.93 0.34
N LYS A 170 -2.82 7.74 -0.98
CA LYS A 170 -4.14 7.63 -1.61
C LYS A 170 -4.59 6.19 -1.70
N THR A 171 -3.76 5.30 -2.25
CA THR A 171 -4.17 3.95 -2.64
C THR A 171 -4.00 2.98 -1.47
N VAL A 172 -2.79 2.92 -0.95
CA VAL A 172 -2.48 2.11 0.23
C VAL A 172 -3.24 2.65 1.45
N GLY A 173 -3.32 3.97 1.62
CA GLY A 173 -4.14 4.60 2.66
C GLY A 173 -5.59 4.12 2.65
N LYS A 174 -6.27 4.17 1.50
CA LYS A 174 -7.67 3.69 1.36
C LYS A 174 -7.80 2.20 1.67
N PHE A 175 -6.87 1.39 1.20
CA PHE A 175 -6.84 -0.03 1.54
C PHE A 175 -6.79 -0.25 3.06
N LEU A 176 -5.96 0.52 3.78
CA LEU A 176 -5.88 0.41 5.24
C LEU A 176 -7.14 0.93 5.95
N VAL A 177 -7.91 1.84 5.36
CA VAL A 177 -9.24 2.22 5.88
C VAL A 177 -10.19 1.03 5.78
N LEU A 178 -10.18 0.31 4.65
CA LEU A 178 -10.98 -0.89 4.47
C LEU A 178 -10.53 -2.01 5.44
N ALA A 179 -9.23 -2.27 5.51
CA ALA A 179 -8.64 -3.35 6.30
C ALA A 179 -8.87 -3.21 7.81
N ASN A 180 -9.07 -2.00 8.33
CA ASN A 180 -9.45 -1.78 9.73
C ASN A 180 -10.79 -2.42 10.12
N ASN A 181 -11.65 -2.74 9.15
CA ASN A 181 -12.94 -3.41 9.39
C ASN A 181 -12.87 -4.94 9.21
N ASN A 182 -11.65 -5.49 9.32
CA ASN A 182 -11.27 -6.89 9.22
C ASN A 182 -11.09 -7.44 7.80
N PHE A 183 -10.29 -8.50 7.76
CA PHE A 183 -10.11 -9.40 6.64
C PHE A 183 -11.18 -10.50 6.69
N ILE A 184 -11.49 -11.06 5.52
CA ILE A 184 -12.28 -12.28 5.43
C ILE A 184 -11.49 -13.45 6.04
N VAL A 185 -12.20 -14.37 6.69
CA VAL A 185 -11.66 -15.65 7.15
C VAL A 185 -12.24 -16.70 6.23
N TYR A 186 -11.39 -17.41 5.51
CA TYR A 186 -11.85 -18.38 4.51
C TYR A 186 -12.22 -19.72 5.13
N GLY A 187 -11.65 -20.06 6.29
CA GLY A 187 -11.91 -21.30 7.00
C GLY A 187 -11.23 -22.52 6.36
N ASP A 188 -10.57 -22.30 5.22
CA ASP A 188 -9.64 -23.24 4.60
C ASP A 188 -8.22 -22.89 5.07
N LYS A 189 -7.56 -23.85 5.71
CA LYS A 189 -6.26 -23.62 6.36
C LYS A 189 -5.19 -23.21 5.36
N GLU A 190 -5.14 -23.82 4.18
CA GLU A 190 -4.11 -23.52 3.18
C GLU A 190 -4.31 -22.11 2.60
N LEU A 191 -5.56 -21.74 2.33
CA LEU A 191 -5.90 -20.41 1.84
C LEU A 191 -5.66 -19.32 2.89
N ASP A 192 -5.99 -19.58 4.16
CA ASP A 192 -5.73 -18.64 5.26
C ASP A 192 -4.20 -18.48 5.48
N GLU A 193 -3.41 -19.55 5.43
CA GLU A 193 -1.93 -19.49 5.49
C GLU A 193 -1.34 -18.71 4.30
N LYS A 194 -1.86 -18.94 3.08
CA LYS A 194 -1.47 -18.19 1.88
C LYS A 194 -1.81 -16.71 2.03
N PHE A 195 -2.96 -16.39 2.62
CA PHE A 195 -3.39 -15.01 2.82
C PHE A 195 -2.50 -14.28 3.83
N ASP A 196 -2.11 -14.93 4.93
CA ASP A 196 -1.17 -14.36 5.90
C ASP A 196 0.22 -14.14 5.31
N LYS A 197 0.69 -15.04 4.44
CA LYS A 197 1.93 -14.84 3.67
C LYS A 197 1.85 -13.58 2.80
N TYR A 198 0.74 -13.38 2.09
CA TYR A 198 0.54 -12.18 1.27
C TYR A 198 0.45 -10.89 2.08
N LYS A 199 -0.24 -10.91 3.23
CA LYS A 199 -0.27 -9.77 4.16
C LYS A 199 1.15 -9.39 4.62
N LYS A 200 1.95 -10.39 4.98
CA LYS A 200 3.33 -10.19 5.41
C LYS A 200 4.22 -9.65 4.30
N GLN A 201 4.10 -10.18 3.09
CA GLN A 201 4.83 -9.68 1.94
C GLN A 201 4.47 -8.21 1.65
N LEU A 202 3.17 -7.88 1.65
CA LEU A 202 2.69 -6.53 1.41
C LEU A 202 3.20 -5.56 2.48
N LEU A 203 3.22 -5.98 3.75
CA LEU A 203 3.82 -5.19 4.83
C LEU A 203 5.28 -4.85 4.53
N CYS A 204 6.09 -5.84 4.12
CA CYS A 204 7.51 -5.65 3.86
C CYS A 204 7.74 -4.68 2.69
N GLU A 205 7.06 -4.89 1.57
CA GLU A 205 7.22 -4.05 0.36
C GLU A 205 6.80 -2.61 0.64
N VAL A 206 5.66 -2.42 1.31
CA VAL A 206 5.15 -1.08 1.58
C VAL A 206 5.98 -0.37 2.66
N LEU A 207 6.48 -1.06 3.69
CA LEU A 207 7.41 -0.44 4.64
C LEU A 207 8.70 0.00 3.96
N PHE A 208 9.25 -0.80 3.05
CA PHE A 208 10.39 -0.37 2.23
C PHE A 208 10.07 0.92 1.47
N LEU A 209 8.94 0.98 0.75
CA LEU A 209 8.51 2.18 0.04
C LEU A 209 8.34 3.39 0.96
N ILE A 210 7.74 3.21 2.15
CA ILE A 210 7.55 4.27 3.14
C ILE A 210 8.90 4.80 3.65
N PHE A 211 9.87 3.93 3.92
CA PHE A 211 11.17 4.32 4.44
C PHE A 211 12.08 4.91 3.36
N ASN A 212 11.89 4.51 2.10
CA ASN A 212 12.72 4.95 1.00
C ASN A 212 12.22 6.24 0.31
N VAL A 213 11.14 6.88 0.79
CA VAL A 213 10.70 8.19 0.28
C VAL A 213 10.95 9.32 1.27
N SER A 214 11.25 10.51 0.74
CA SER A 214 11.54 11.71 1.56
C SER A 214 10.27 12.36 2.09
N TRP A 215 9.94 12.20 3.38
CA TRP A 215 8.76 12.84 3.98
C TRP A 215 9.08 14.26 4.50
N LEU A 216 8.34 15.26 4.04
CA LEU A 216 8.44 16.62 4.57
C LEU A 216 7.90 16.68 6.02
N PRO A 217 8.28 17.68 6.83
CA PRO A 217 7.79 17.80 8.21
C PRO A 217 6.26 17.75 8.33
N LYS A 218 5.55 18.48 7.46
CA LYS A 218 4.07 18.48 7.39
C LYS A 218 3.45 17.15 6.95
N GLU A 219 4.25 16.27 6.35
CA GLU A 219 3.79 14.98 5.83
C GLU A 219 4.06 13.82 6.80
N ARG A 220 4.81 14.07 7.89
CA ARG A 220 5.18 13.03 8.88
C ARG A 220 3.97 12.39 9.53
N THR A 221 2.88 13.12 9.69
CA THR A 221 1.60 12.60 10.17
C THR A 221 1.08 11.46 9.30
N TYR A 222 1.13 11.59 7.98
CA TYR A 222 0.71 10.53 7.05
C TYR A 222 1.63 9.32 7.14
N LYS A 223 2.95 9.54 7.16
CA LYS A 223 3.94 8.48 7.31
C LYS A 223 3.69 7.65 8.58
N ASN A 224 3.59 8.32 9.72
CA ASN A 224 3.45 7.65 11.02
C ASN A 224 2.13 6.88 11.10
N THR A 225 1.03 7.49 10.65
CA THR A 225 -0.28 6.81 10.63
C THR A 225 -0.30 5.65 9.63
N LEU A 226 0.36 5.73 8.47
CA LEU A 226 0.50 4.61 7.55
C LEU A 226 1.17 3.40 8.22
N ILE A 227 2.34 3.62 8.86
CA ILE A 227 3.10 2.56 9.54
C ILE A 227 2.24 1.90 10.63
N LEU A 228 1.63 2.69 11.51
CA LEU A 228 0.83 2.18 12.62
C LEU A 228 -0.42 1.43 12.13
N ASN A 229 -1.09 1.92 11.08
CA ASN A 229 -2.23 1.22 10.51
C ASN A 229 -1.82 -0.08 9.80
N PHE A 230 -0.64 -0.15 9.19
CA PHE A 230 -0.12 -1.41 8.65
C PHE A 230 0.13 -2.44 9.74
N LEU A 231 0.80 -2.04 10.83
CA LEU A 231 1.04 -2.90 11.97
C LEU A 231 -0.27 -3.44 12.55
N GLN A 232 -1.27 -2.56 12.66
CA GLN A 232 -2.61 -2.91 13.13
C GLN A 232 -3.36 -3.87 12.18
N CYS A 233 -3.40 -3.55 10.89
CA CYS A 233 -4.18 -4.32 9.92
C CYS A 233 -3.54 -5.69 9.65
N MET A 234 -2.22 -5.72 9.44
CA MET A 234 -1.55 -6.97 9.07
C MET A 234 -1.46 -7.94 10.23
N ASN A 235 -1.33 -7.42 11.46
CA ASN A 235 -1.37 -8.16 12.71
C ASN A 235 -0.61 -9.50 12.65
N LEU A 236 0.72 -9.44 12.52
CA LEU A 236 1.54 -10.65 12.38
C LEU A 236 1.71 -11.41 13.71
N GLY A 237 1.52 -10.72 14.84
CA GLY A 237 1.63 -11.27 16.18
C GLY A 237 1.70 -10.18 17.26
N ASP A 238 1.87 -10.60 18.50
CA ASP A 238 1.93 -9.72 19.68
C ASP A 238 3.36 -9.49 20.20
N GLU A 239 4.33 -10.21 19.65
CA GLU A 239 5.73 -10.20 20.07
C GLU A 239 6.65 -9.74 18.93
N ILE A 240 7.85 -9.28 19.28
CA ILE A 240 8.82 -8.77 18.31
C ILE A 240 9.25 -9.85 17.30
N ASP A 241 9.33 -11.11 17.74
CA ASP A 241 9.77 -12.24 16.94
C ASP A 241 8.83 -12.52 15.75
N ALA A 242 7.53 -12.24 15.91
CA ALA A 242 6.56 -12.35 14.82
C ALA A 242 6.85 -11.41 13.64
N TYR A 243 7.66 -10.37 13.89
CA TYR A 243 8.10 -9.38 12.92
C TYR A 243 9.59 -9.53 12.55
N GLY A 244 10.28 -10.56 13.06
CA GLY A 244 11.74 -10.69 12.95
C GLY A 244 12.27 -10.70 11.51
N ASP A 245 11.56 -11.35 10.60
CA ASP A 245 11.92 -11.42 9.17
C ASP A 245 11.41 -10.23 8.33
N VAL A 246 10.51 -9.40 8.87
CA VAL A 246 10.03 -8.19 8.17
C VAL A 246 11.21 -7.25 7.91
N MET A 247 12.04 -7.01 8.93
CA MET A 247 13.20 -6.12 8.77
C MET A 247 14.27 -6.72 7.88
N SER A 248 14.53 -8.02 7.98
CA SER A 248 15.44 -8.71 7.06
C SER A 248 14.98 -8.57 5.61
N LYS A 249 13.67 -8.70 5.35
CA LYS A 249 13.10 -8.53 4.01
C LYS A 249 13.16 -7.09 3.52
N VAL A 250 12.80 -6.11 4.37
CA VAL A 250 12.93 -4.68 4.05
C VAL A 250 14.36 -4.33 3.69
N LEU A 251 15.34 -4.79 4.47
CA LEU A 251 16.77 -4.59 4.21
C LEU A 251 17.24 -5.31 2.95
N SER A 252 16.64 -6.45 2.58
CA SER A 252 16.99 -7.13 1.33
C SER A 252 16.63 -6.30 0.09
N TYR A 253 15.57 -5.47 0.13
CA TYR A 253 15.26 -4.56 -0.97
C TYR A 253 16.31 -3.45 -1.11
N THR A 254 16.94 -3.02 0.00
CA THR A 254 18.02 -2.02 -0.06
C THR A 254 19.28 -2.55 -0.73
N GLN A 255 19.43 -3.87 -0.87
CA GLN A 255 20.55 -4.48 -1.60
C GLN A 255 20.29 -4.55 -3.11
N LYS A 256 19.00 -4.54 -3.51
CA LYS A 256 18.57 -4.69 -4.90
C LYS A 256 18.36 -3.36 -5.61
N ILE A 257 18.00 -2.33 -4.85
CA ILE A 257 17.62 -1.01 -5.39
C ILE A 257 18.81 -0.06 -5.34
N LYS A 258 19.14 0.53 -6.49
CA LYS A 258 20.23 1.49 -6.65
C LYS A 258 19.89 2.84 -6.01
N ASN A 259 18.67 3.31 -6.21
CA ASN A 259 18.21 4.62 -5.77
C ASN A 259 17.61 4.56 -4.37
N LEU A 260 18.50 4.56 -3.38
CA LEU A 260 18.11 4.65 -1.99
C LEU A 260 18.01 6.09 -1.50
N ASN A 261 17.04 6.32 -0.63
CA ASN A 261 17.01 7.51 0.21
C ASN A 261 18.13 7.41 1.23
N PRO A 262 18.96 8.45 1.41
CA PRO A 262 20.04 8.43 2.39
C PRO A 262 19.57 8.14 3.82
N SER A 263 18.30 8.43 4.13
CA SER A 263 17.72 8.20 5.45
C SER A 263 17.15 6.80 5.68
N ILE A 264 17.08 5.93 4.67
CA ILE A 264 16.38 4.63 4.78
C ILE A 264 16.90 3.78 5.94
N VAL A 265 18.22 3.72 6.15
CA VAL A 265 18.82 2.95 7.24
C VAL A 265 18.35 3.50 8.59
N LYS A 266 18.38 4.83 8.76
CA LYS A 266 17.89 5.49 9.98
C LYS A 266 16.41 5.22 10.22
N GLU A 267 15.61 5.19 9.16
CA GLU A 267 14.18 4.89 9.24
C GLU A 267 13.92 3.44 9.66
N CYS A 268 14.64 2.49 9.07
CA CYS A 268 14.62 1.08 9.47
C CYS A 268 15.02 0.90 10.95
N THR A 269 16.11 1.53 11.38
CA THR A 269 16.57 1.49 12.78
C THR A 269 15.52 2.09 13.73
N THR A 270 14.99 3.27 13.39
CA THR A 270 13.95 3.94 14.21
C THR A 270 12.71 3.07 14.34
N PHE A 271 12.31 2.40 13.25
CA PHE A 271 11.18 1.50 13.29
C PHE A 271 11.43 0.30 14.22
N HIS A 272 12.58 -0.37 14.05
CA HIS A 272 12.90 -1.58 14.80
C HIS A 272 13.15 -1.31 16.30
N GLU A 273 13.92 -0.27 16.63
CA GLU A 273 14.33 0.02 18.01
C GLU A 273 13.29 0.80 18.80
N ARG A 274 12.38 1.51 18.13
CA ARG A 274 11.43 2.41 18.80
C ARG A 274 9.99 2.20 18.38
N THR A 275 9.65 2.35 17.09
CA THR A 275 8.24 2.37 16.68
C THR A 275 7.53 1.04 16.92
N LEU A 276 8.16 -0.07 16.52
CA LEU A 276 7.59 -1.41 16.71
C LEU A 276 7.47 -1.79 18.19
N PRO A 277 8.51 -1.65 19.04
CA PRO A 277 8.38 -1.89 20.48
C PRO A 277 7.27 -1.07 21.15
N GLN A 278 7.20 0.24 20.85
CA GLN A 278 6.15 1.12 21.40
C GLN A 278 4.75 0.72 20.94
N TYR A 279 4.61 0.31 19.68
CA TYR A 279 3.35 -0.20 19.16
C TYR A 279 2.95 -1.50 19.87
N LEU A 280 3.87 -2.44 20.05
CA LEU A 280 3.58 -3.71 20.72
C LEU A 280 3.21 -3.49 22.20
N GLU A 281 3.91 -2.61 22.91
CA GLU A 281 3.56 -2.22 24.28
C GLU A 281 2.15 -1.60 24.34
N TRP A 282 1.85 -0.64 23.46
CA TRP A 282 0.52 -0.07 23.31
C TRP A 282 -0.53 -1.16 23.00
N LYS A 283 -0.17 -2.15 22.19
CA LYS A 283 -1.00 -3.30 21.81
C LYS A 283 -1.18 -4.31 22.95
N GLN A 284 -0.56 -4.14 24.11
CA GLN A 284 -0.85 -4.92 25.31
C GLN A 284 -1.84 -4.24 26.26
N LEU A 285 -2.05 -2.93 26.14
CA LEU A 285 -2.99 -2.18 27.00
C LEU A 285 -4.43 -2.70 26.86
N GLU A 286 -5.33 -2.51 27.81
CA GLU A 286 -6.74 -2.85 27.55
C GLU A 286 -7.30 -1.98 26.42
N ILE A 287 -8.29 -2.49 25.66
CA ILE A 287 -8.91 -1.72 24.56
C ILE A 287 -9.37 -0.35 25.05
N LYS A 288 -9.91 -0.28 26.28
CA LYS A 288 -10.35 0.97 26.91
C LYS A 288 -9.20 1.99 27.06
N ASP A 289 -7.99 1.53 27.32
CA ASP A 289 -6.83 2.40 27.53
C ASP A 289 -6.18 2.80 26.20
N ARG A 290 -6.38 2.00 25.14
CA ARG A 290 -5.94 2.30 23.76
C ARG A 290 -6.84 3.30 23.05
N THR A 291 -8.14 3.28 23.35
CA THR A 291 -9.18 4.01 22.61
C THR A 291 -9.74 5.21 23.36
N PHE A 292 -9.58 5.32 24.68
CA PHE A 292 -10.16 6.44 25.42
C PHE A 292 -9.09 7.41 25.92
N LYS A 293 -9.18 8.66 25.47
CA LYS A 293 -8.44 9.79 26.05
C LYS A 293 -9.45 10.85 26.51
N GLN A 294 -9.21 11.45 27.67
CA GLN A 294 -10.06 12.55 28.14
C GLN A 294 -9.92 13.77 27.21
N LEU A 295 -11.03 14.44 26.86
CA LEU A 295 -11.05 15.57 25.91
C LEU A 295 -10.03 16.67 26.24
N GLY A 296 -9.86 16.99 27.53
CA GLY A 296 -8.93 18.03 27.98
C GLY A 296 -7.45 17.69 27.82
N TYR A 297 -7.11 16.47 27.42
CA TYR A 297 -5.74 16.01 27.17
C TYR A 297 -5.49 15.68 25.69
N VAL A 298 -6.47 15.95 24.82
CA VAL A 298 -6.29 15.84 23.36
C VAL A 298 -5.79 17.17 22.85
N GLU A 299 -4.61 17.16 22.27
CA GLU A 299 -3.95 18.30 21.65
C GLU A 299 -3.88 18.09 20.13
N ASP A 300 -3.76 19.19 19.39
CA ASP A 300 -3.49 19.14 17.96
C ASP A 300 -2.22 18.32 17.70
N TYR A 301 -2.21 17.58 16.59
CA TYR A 301 -1.17 16.65 16.17
C TYR A 301 -1.01 15.39 17.04
N ASN A 302 -1.86 15.16 18.05
CA ASN A 302 -1.91 13.86 18.71
C ASN A 302 -2.33 12.76 17.73
N ILE A 303 -1.58 11.64 17.72
CA ILE A 303 -1.99 10.39 17.08
C ILE A 303 -2.88 9.63 18.05
N LEU A 304 -4.07 9.27 17.61
CA LEU A 304 -5.08 8.56 18.38
C LEU A 304 -5.56 7.33 17.60
N PHE A 305 -6.23 6.42 18.29
CA PHE A 305 -6.73 5.17 17.72
C PHE A 305 -8.22 5.02 17.98
N ALA A 306 -8.99 4.71 16.93
CA ALA A 306 -10.37 4.23 17.04
C ALA A 306 -10.45 2.87 16.35
N LYS A 307 -11.25 1.94 16.88
CA LYS A 307 -11.24 0.55 16.40
C LYS A 307 -11.60 0.46 14.91
N LYS A 308 -12.56 1.25 14.47
CA LYS A 308 -13.06 1.25 13.08
C LYS A 308 -12.27 2.17 12.15
N LEU A 309 -11.55 3.15 12.71
CA LEU A 309 -10.72 4.09 11.95
C LEU A 309 -9.24 3.76 11.97
N GLY A 310 -8.79 2.85 12.82
CA GLY A 310 -7.39 2.67 13.14
C GLY A 310 -6.75 3.97 13.67
N PHE A 311 -5.48 4.18 13.33
CA PHE A 311 -4.72 5.34 13.77
C PHE A 311 -4.96 6.56 12.87
N PHE A 312 -5.21 7.71 13.50
CA PHE A 312 -5.38 9.00 12.83
C PHE A 312 -4.76 10.11 13.69
N THR A 313 -4.62 11.29 13.10
CA THR A 313 -4.14 12.48 13.82
C THR A 313 -5.25 13.51 13.94
N VAL A 314 -5.36 14.13 15.11
CA VAL A 314 -6.24 15.30 15.30
C VAL A 314 -5.54 16.52 14.72
N ASP A 315 -6.18 17.17 13.76
CA ASP A 315 -5.62 18.36 13.10
C ASP A 315 -6.18 19.65 13.70
N THR A 316 -7.49 19.69 13.95
CA THR A 316 -8.15 20.83 14.60
C THR A 316 -9.32 20.38 15.45
N ILE A 317 -9.43 20.94 16.66
CA ILE A 317 -10.60 20.78 17.52
C ILE A 317 -11.54 21.98 17.31
N GLN A 318 -12.73 21.71 16.77
CA GLN A 318 -13.72 22.74 16.47
C GLN A 318 -14.46 23.19 17.74
N SER A 319 -14.97 24.42 17.72
CA SER A 319 -15.72 25.01 18.85
C SER A 319 -17.00 24.24 19.20
N ASN A 320 -17.56 23.49 18.24
CA ASN A 320 -18.74 22.64 18.42
C ASN A 320 -18.40 21.29 19.11
N GLY A 321 -17.14 21.03 19.45
CA GLY A 321 -16.65 19.79 20.08
C GLY A 321 -16.35 18.65 19.10
N ASN A 322 -16.46 18.89 17.79
CA ASN A 322 -16.03 17.96 16.75
C ASN A 322 -14.55 18.21 16.41
N SER A 323 -13.95 17.32 15.63
CA SER A 323 -12.57 17.49 15.18
C SER A 323 -12.42 17.19 13.70
N ASP A 324 -11.47 17.88 13.10
CA ASP A 324 -10.91 17.54 11.80
C ASP A 324 -9.78 16.53 12.05
N ILE A 325 -9.88 15.38 11.40
CA ILE A 325 -8.91 14.29 11.56
C ILE A 325 -8.20 13.98 10.25
N VAL A 326 -6.90 13.78 10.35
CA VAL A 326 -6.01 13.58 9.22
C VAL A 326 -5.48 12.15 9.24
N ARG A 327 -5.57 11.51 8.07
CA ARG A 327 -5.05 10.15 7.84
C ARG A 327 -4.88 9.91 6.35
N ALA A 328 -3.87 9.13 5.97
CA ALA A 328 -3.78 8.59 4.62
C ALA A 328 -5.07 7.81 4.27
N GLY A 329 -5.58 8.00 3.04
CA GLY A 329 -6.79 7.35 2.54
C GLY A 329 -8.09 8.11 2.77
N TYR A 330 -8.07 9.21 3.52
CA TYR A 330 -9.23 10.09 3.69
C TYR A 330 -9.51 10.94 2.44
N PRO A 331 -10.66 11.62 2.36
CA PRO A 331 -10.91 12.56 1.27
C PRO A 331 -9.81 13.62 1.17
N LEU A 332 -9.43 13.97 -0.07
CA LEU A 332 -8.51 15.06 -0.33
C LEU A 332 -9.30 16.38 -0.37
N VAL A 333 -9.06 17.26 0.60
CA VAL A 333 -9.65 18.60 0.72
C VAL A 333 -8.51 19.60 0.79
N GLU A 334 -8.49 20.59 -0.12
CA GLU A 334 -7.43 21.63 -0.15
C GLU A 334 -5.99 21.08 -0.08
N GLU A 335 -5.73 19.97 -0.77
CA GLU A 335 -4.43 19.24 -0.76
C GLU A 335 -4.08 18.47 0.53
N HIS A 336 -5.01 18.40 1.48
CA HIS A 336 -4.88 17.66 2.74
C HIS A 336 -5.84 16.46 2.80
N PHE A 337 -5.36 15.30 3.25
CA PHE A 337 -6.19 14.10 3.42
C PHE A 337 -6.87 14.16 4.79
N VAL A 338 -8.06 14.76 4.82
CA VAL A 338 -8.77 15.11 6.04
C VAL A 338 -10.23 14.63 5.99
N TRP A 339 -10.73 14.18 7.14
CA TRP A 339 -12.14 13.97 7.36
C TRP A 339 -12.65 15.05 8.31
N GLU A 340 -13.43 15.96 7.74
CA GLU A 340 -13.81 17.19 8.43
C GLU A 340 -15.06 17.04 9.29
N ASN A 341 -15.04 17.74 10.43
CA ASN A 341 -16.15 17.93 11.34
C ASN A 341 -16.71 16.59 11.85
N VAL A 342 -15.80 15.73 12.32
CA VAL A 342 -16.11 14.40 12.84
C VAL A 342 -16.45 14.50 14.32
N PRO A 343 -17.61 13.97 14.78
CA PRO A 343 -17.99 13.98 16.18
C PRO A 343 -17.13 13.00 16.98
N MET A 344 -16.38 13.52 17.96
CA MET A 344 -15.39 12.75 18.70
C MET A 344 -15.87 12.29 20.09
N GLY A 345 -17.13 12.47 20.48
CA GLY A 345 -17.58 11.94 21.78
C GLY A 345 -18.97 12.35 22.26
N ASP A 346 -19.29 11.93 23.49
CA ASP A 346 -20.53 12.25 24.20
C ASP A 346 -20.35 13.56 24.99
N LYS A 347 -20.99 14.62 24.47
CA LYS A 347 -20.94 15.99 25.02
C LYS A 347 -21.38 16.08 26.49
N THR A 348 -22.20 15.13 26.97
CA THR A 348 -22.70 15.14 28.34
C THR A 348 -21.67 14.67 29.37
N LYS A 349 -20.69 13.86 28.95
CA LYS A 349 -19.70 13.25 29.86
C LYS A 349 -18.31 13.87 29.77
N LYS A 350 -18.09 14.86 28.89
CA LYS A 350 -16.76 15.43 28.58
C LYS A 350 -15.70 14.35 28.25
N LYS A 351 -16.13 13.21 27.73
CA LYS A 351 -15.27 12.10 27.32
C LYS A 351 -15.34 11.98 25.80
N VAL A 352 -14.18 11.89 25.17
CA VAL A 352 -14.09 11.42 23.80
C VAL A 352 -14.53 9.96 23.80
N ILE A 353 -15.43 9.60 22.89
CA ILE A 353 -15.66 8.21 22.55
C ILE A 353 -14.94 8.01 21.23
N TYR A 354 -13.83 7.29 21.20
CA TYR A 354 -13.39 6.63 19.98
C TYR A 354 -13.98 5.22 20.04
N GLN A 355 -15.04 4.95 19.26
CA GLN A 355 -15.71 3.64 19.23
C GLN A 355 -14.88 2.58 18.48
#